data_AF-A0A4S8KL69-F1
#
_entry.id   AF-A0A4S8KL69-F1
#
_cell.length_a   1.000
_cell.length_b   1.000
_cell.length_c   1.000
_cell.angle_alpha   90.00
_cell.angle_beta   90.00
_cell.angle_gamma   90.00
#
_symmetry.space_group_name_H-M   'P 1'
#
loop_
_entity.id
_entity.type
_entity.pdbx_description
1 polymer ?
#
loop_
_entity_poly.entity_id
_entity_poly.type
_entity_poly.pdbx_seq_one_letter_code
_entity_poly.pdbx_strand_id
1 'polypeptide(L)'
;VFTDIRNSTHLWDVNRGMNTAWRLHNNLLRRLLRFCGGYEVKTEGDAFMVAFPTTLAAVWWCLSVQTELLNEAWPLELLECDDGKPIFHPDDEHVIARGISVRMGI
;
A
#
# COMPACT_ATOMS: atom_id res chain seq x y z
N VAL A 1 -2.57 -5.27 -13.34
CA VAL A 1 -2.86 -4.38 -12.19
C VAL A 1 -1.77 -3.34 -12.08
N PHE A 2 -2.18 -2.08 -11.96
CA PHE A 2 -1.31 -0.95 -11.68
C PHE A 2 -1.57 -0.45 -10.27
N THR A 3 -0.52 -0.08 -9.55
CA THR A 3 -0.61 0.50 -8.22
C THR A 3 0.19 1.79 -8.13
N ASP A 4 -0.21 2.70 -7.25
CA ASP A 4 0.44 3.99 -7.03
C ASP A 4 0.10 4.52 -5.63
N ILE A 5 1.08 5.07 -4.89
CA ILE A 5 0.82 5.64 -3.56
C ILE A 5 0.14 6.99 -3.71
N ARG A 6 -0.93 7.21 -2.94
CA ARG A 6 -1.62 8.51 -2.90
C ARG A 6 -0.71 9.56 -2.26
N ASN A 7 -0.64 10.75 -2.87
CA ASN A 7 0.13 11.89 -2.40
C ASN A 7 1.62 11.57 -2.10
N SER A 8 2.21 10.64 -2.86
CA SER A 8 3.57 10.16 -2.60
C SER A 8 4.61 11.28 -2.60
N THR A 9 4.55 12.23 -3.54
CA THR A 9 5.45 13.39 -3.57
C THR A 9 5.40 14.19 -2.27
N HIS A 10 4.20 14.47 -1.75
CA HIS A 10 4.06 15.22 -0.51
C HIS A 10 4.64 14.43 0.68
N LEU A 11 4.31 13.13 0.77
CA LEU A 11 4.83 12.24 1.81
C LEU A 11 6.36 12.16 1.79
N TRP A 12 6.99 12.15 0.62
CA TRP A 12 8.45 12.17 0.49
C TRP A 12 9.09 13.48 0.97
N ASP A 13 8.42 14.62 0.78
CA ASP A 13 8.94 15.92 1.18
C ASP A 13 8.81 16.18 2.69
N VAL A 14 7.68 15.77 3.29
CA VAL A 14 7.35 16.12 4.69
C VAL A 14 7.73 15.03 5.69
N ASN A 15 7.82 13.77 5.27
CA ASN A 15 7.88 12.65 6.18
C ASN A 15 9.26 11.98 6.25
N ARG A 16 9.92 12.08 7.41
CA ARG A 16 11.22 11.44 7.65
C ARG A 16 11.14 9.91 7.68
N GLY A 17 9.98 9.35 7.99
CA GLY A 17 9.70 7.91 8.02
C GLY A 17 9.41 7.30 6.65
N MET A 18 9.30 8.10 5.58
CA MET A 18 8.88 7.62 4.25
C MET A 18 9.81 6.55 3.68
N ASN A 19 11.12 6.64 3.91
CA ASN A 19 12.07 5.61 3.47
C ASN A 19 11.78 4.23 4.07
N THR A 20 11.42 4.18 5.35
CA THR A 20 11.07 2.93 6.05
C THR A 20 9.73 2.43 5.56
N ALA A 21 8.74 3.31 5.49
CA ALA A 21 7.40 2.97 5.01
C ALA A 21 7.43 2.46 3.55
N TRP A 22 8.17 3.09 2.66
CA TRP A 22 8.32 2.64 1.27
C TRP A 22 8.91 1.22 1.18
N ARG A 23 9.88 0.87 2.04
CA ARG A 23 10.42 -0.50 2.11
C ARG A 23 9.38 -1.49 2.62
N LEU A 24 8.63 -1.15 3.66
CA LEU A 24 7.55 -2.00 4.20
C LEU A 24 6.49 -2.25 3.12
N HIS A 25 6.02 -1.18 2.46
CA HIS A 25 5.11 -1.24 1.33
C HIS A 25 5.61 -2.19 0.23
N ASN A 26 6.83 -1.99 -0.26
CA ASN A 26 7.38 -2.79 -1.36
C ASN A 26 7.54 -4.27 -0.97
N ASN A 27 7.96 -4.53 0.27
CA ASN A 27 8.09 -5.89 0.77
C ASN A 27 6.73 -6.58 0.89
N LEU A 28 5.71 -5.88 1.39
CA LEU A 28 4.34 -6.37 1.50
C LEU A 28 3.76 -6.71 0.12
N LEU A 29 3.83 -5.77 -0.84
CA LEU A 29 3.32 -5.97 -2.19
C LEU A 29 3.98 -7.18 -2.87
N ARG A 30 5.33 -7.24 -2.84
CA ARG A 30 6.09 -8.35 -3.44
C ARG A 30 5.83 -9.69 -2.75
N ARG A 31 5.66 -9.70 -1.44
CA ARG A 31 5.32 -10.90 -0.66
C ARG A 31 3.97 -11.44 -1.11
N LEU A 32 2.93 -10.61 -1.10
CA LEU A 32 1.58 -11.00 -1.53
C LEU A 32 1.53 -11.36 -3.02
N LEU A 33 2.33 -10.69 -3.84
CA LEU A 33 2.40 -10.95 -5.28
C LEU A 33 2.82 -12.40 -5.54
N ARG A 34 3.86 -12.87 -4.84
CA ARG A 34 4.32 -14.27 -4.91
C ARG A 34 3.25 -15.26 -4.45
N PHE A 35 2.51 -14.95 -3.38
CA PHE A 35 1.42 -15.81 -2.91
C PHE A 35 0.29 -15.95 -3.93
N CYS A 36 0.01 -14.90 -4.70
CA CYS A 36 -1.06 -14.90 -5.70
C CYS A 36 -0.60 -15.39 -7.08
N GLY A 37 0.64 -15.85 -7.23
CA GLY A 37 1.22 -16.26 -8.51
C GLY A 37 1.35 -15.13 -9.52
N GLY A 38 1.42 -13.88 -9.04
CA GLY A 38 1.60 -12.71 -9.89
C GLY A 38 3.06 -12.48 -10.27
N TYR A 39 3.25 -11.71 -11.34
CA TYR A 39 4.55 -11.35 -11.88
C TYR A 39 4.74 -9.84 -11.88
N GLU A 40 5.87 -9.36 -11.35
CA GLU A 40 6.28 -7.95 -11.38
C GLU A 40 6.82 -7.63 -12.78
N VAL A 41 6.07 -6.84 -13.55
CA VAL A 41 6.47 -6.43 -14.90
C VAL A 41 7.50 -5.32 -14.81
N LYS A 42 7.17 -4.26 -14.06
CA LYS A 42 8.06 -3.13 -13.80
C LYS A 42 7.61 -2.36 -12.56
N THR A 43 8.55 -1.60 -12.02
CA THR A 43 8.33 -0.67 -10.91
C THR A 43 8.90 0.68 -11.31
N GLU A 44 8.07 1.73 -11.23
CA GLU A 44 8.45 3.11 -11.52
C GLU A 44 8.22 3.93 -10.24
N GLY A 45 9.30 4.16 -9.48
CA GLY A 45 9.23 4.82 -8.18
C GLY A 45 8.48 3.97 -7.14
N ASP A 46 7.32 4.47 -6.72
CA ASP A 46 6.37 3.84 -5.81
C ASP A 46 5.25 3.07 -6.51
N ALA A 47 5.16 3.18 -7.84
CA ALA A 47 4.15 2.51 -8.64
C ALA A 47 4.61 1.12 -9.09
N PHE A 48 3.73 0.12 -8.92
CA PHE A 48 3.96 -1.24 -9.44
C PHE A 48 3.05 -1.52 -10.64
N MET A 49 3.62 -2.12 -11.68
CA MET A 49 2.89 -2.79 -12.75
C MET A 49 3.09 -4.30 -12.61
N VAL A 50 2.00 -5.00 -12.30
CA VAL A 50 2.01 -6.45 -12.09
C VAL A 50 0.97 -7.16 -12.95
N ALA A 51 1.29 -8.38 -13.37
CA ALA A 51 0.42 -9.25 -14.16
C ALA A 51 0.04 -10.51 -13.36
N PHE A 52 -1.13 -11.07 -13.65
CA PHE A 52 -1.62 -12.27 -13.00
C PHE A 52 -2.15 -13.26 -14.03
N PRO A 53 -2.11 -14.57 -13.76
CA PRO A 53 -2.64 -15.59 -14.67
C PRO A 53 -4.17 -15.54 -14.81
N THR A 54 -4.88 -14.98 -13.82
CA THR A 54 -6.34 -14.84 -13.85
C THR A 54 -6.77 -13.51 -13.23
N THR A 55 -7.95 -13.02 -13.64
CA THR A 55 -8.56 -11.81 -13.05
C THR A 55 -8.88 -12.01 -11.57
N LEU A 56 -9.28 -13.22 -11.16
CA LEU A 56 -9.55 -13.52 -9.75
C LEU A 56 -8.30 -13.38 -8.88
N ALA A 57 -7.15 -13.87 -9.36
CA ALA A 57 -5.87 -13.70 -8.66
C ALA A 57 -5.47 -12.23 -8.53
N ALA A 58 -5.74 -11.42 -9.56
CA ALA A 58 -5.52 -9.97 -9.52
C ALA A 58 -6.39 -9.27 -8.46
N VAL A 59 -7.70 -9.56 -8.44
CA VAL A 59 -8.63 -9.00 -7.45
C VAL A 59 -8.27 -9.44 -6.04
N TRP A 60 -7.95 -10.72 -5.87
CA TRP A 60 -7.54 -11.28 -4.58
C TRP A 60 -6.29 -10.60 -4.04
N TRP A 61 -5.29 -10.39 -4.90
CA TRP A 61 -4.07 -9.68 -4.54
C TRP A 61 -4.37 -8.24 -4.11
N CYS A 62 -5.21 -7.51 -4.86
CA CYS A 62 -5.61 -6.15 -4.50
C CYS A 62 -6.28 -6.07 -3.12
N LEU A 63 -7.25 -6.95 -2.85
CA LEU A 63 -7.93 -6.99 -1.55
C LEU A 63 -6.98 -7.36 -0.41
N SER A 64 -6.09 -8.32 -0.65
CA SER A 64 -5.09 -8.75 0.34
C SER A 64 -4.12 -7.61 0.66
N VAL A 65 -3.65 -6.88 -0.36
CA VAL A 65 -2.77 -5.72 -0.16
C VAL A 65 -3.48 -4.65 0.69
N GLN A 66 -4.71 -4.26 0.32
CA GLN A 66 -5.46 -3.24 1.07
C GLN A 66 -5.67 -3.66 2.54
N THR A 67 -5.98 -4.93 2.78
CA THR A 67 -6.19 -5.46 4.14
C THR A 67 -4.89 -5.45 4.95
N GLU A 68 -3.79 -5.91 4.35
CA GLU A 68 -2.50 -5.98 5.05
C GLU A 68 -1.88 -4.60 5.32
N LEU A 69 -2.13 -3.60 4.46
CA LEU A 69 -1.68 -2.21 4.69
C LEU A 69 -2.26 -1.62 6.00
N LEU A 70 -3.44 -2.08 6.43
CA LEU A 70 -4.03 -1.68 7.72
C LEU A 70 -3.29 -2.27 8.92
N ASN A 71 -2.63 -3.41 8.75
CA ASN A 71 -1.94 -4.14 9.81
C ASN A 71 -0.42 -3.91 9.83
N GLU A 72 0.13 -3.34 8.76
CA GLU A 72 1.57 -3.11 8.61
C GLU A 72 2.11 -2.17 9.71
N ALA A 73 3.32 -2.47 10.21
CA ALA A 73 3.93 -1.74 11.33
C ALA A 73 4.56 -0.43 10.85
N TRP A 74 3.72 0.51 10.42
CA TRP A 74 4.16 1.80 9.92
C TRP A 74 4.97 2.59 10.96
N PRO A 75 5.99 3.35 10.53
CA PRO A 75 6.74 4.21 11.42
C PRO A 75 5.83 5.29 12.03
N LEU A 76 6.07 5.64 13.30
CA LEU A 76 5.28 6.62 14.04
C LEU A 76 5.25 7.97 13.32
N GLU A 77 6.39 8.38 12.76
CA GLU A 77 6.52 9.64 12.02
C GLU A 77 5.56 9.68 10.81
N LEU A 78 5.24 8.54 10.20
CA LEU A 78 4.23 8.45 9.14
C LEU A 78 2.82 8.60 9.69
N LEU A 79 2.52 7.92 10.80
CA LEU A 79 1.20 7.93 11.42
C LEU A 79 0.83 9.28 12.05
N GLU A 80 1.82 10.10 12.38
CA GLU A 80 1.62 11.46 12.90
C GLU A 80 1.42 12.52 11.79
N CYS A 81 1.62 12.15 10.52
CA CYS A 81 1.44 13.04 9.39
C CYS A 81 -0.03 13.06 8.91
N ASP A 82 -0.48 14.20 8.38
CA ASP A 82 -1.87 14.37 7.94
C ASP A 82 -2.32 13.34 6.88
N ASP A 83 -1.41 12.97 5.97
CA ASP A 83 -1.68 11.98 4.92
C ASP A 83 -1.50 10.51 5.38
N GLY A 84 -0.89 10.28 6.54
CA GLY A 84 -0.60 8.95 7.08
C GLY A 84 -1.35 8.58 8.37
N LYS A 85 -2.10 9.52 8.94
CA LYS A 85 -2.84 9.30 10.19
C LYS A 85 -3.94 8.26 10.03
N PRO A 86 -4.22 7.48 11.10
CA PRO A 86 -5.35 6.56 11.09
C PRO A 86 -6.68 7.31 10.85
N ILE A 87 -7.46 6.78 9.91
CA ILE A 87 -8.83 7.20 9.62
C ILE A 87 -9.75 6.13 10.17
N PHE A 88 -10.67 6.54 11.02
CA PHE A 88 -11.65 5.65 11.65
C PHE A 88 -13.01 5.78 10.97
N HIS A 89 -13.81 4.72 11.05
CA HIS A 89 -15.20 4.77 10.64
C HIS A 89 -15.98 5.76 11.52
N PRO A 90 -16.98 6.48 10.98
CA PRO A 90 -17.74 7.45 11.78
C PRO A 90 -18.52 6.82 12.93
N ASP A 91 -19.01 5.59 12.71
CA ASP A 91 -19.94 4.91 13.62
C ASP A 91 -19.27 3.89 14.56
N ASP A 92 -18.05 3.45 14.25
CA ASP A 92 -17.28 2.50 15.05
C ASP A 92 -15.79 2.87 15.06
N GLU A 93 -15.06 2.52 16.13
CA GLU A 93 -13.62 2.79 16.24
C GLU A 93 -12.77 1.90 15.31
N HIS A 94 -13.34 1.36 14.23
CA HIS A 94 -12.63 0.54 13.27
C HIS A 94 -11.76 1.41 12.35
N VAL A 95 -10.51 0.99 12.12
CA VAL A 95 -9.58 1.68 11.23
C VAL A 95 -9.92 1.35 9.78
N ILE A 96 -10.24 2.37 8.99
CA ILE A 96 -10.50 2.25 7.54
C ILE A 96 -9.22 2.43 6.73
N ALA A 97 -8.30 3.27 7.20
CA ALA A 97 -7.02 3.53 6.55
C ALA A 97 -5.98 3.98 7.58
N ARG A 98 -4.70 3.65 7.37
CA ARG A 98 -3.57 4.18 8.14
C ARG A 98 -2.28 4.03 7.36
N GLY A 99 -1.32 4.92 7.59
CA GLY A 99 -0.04 4.93 6.90
C GLY A 99 -0.19 5.17 5.39
N ILE A 100 0.52 4.38 4.59
CA ILE A 100 0.53 4.55 3.14
C ILE A 100 -0.79 4.06 2.53
N SER A 101 -1.47 4.95 1.81
CA SER A 101 -2.65 4.62 1.01
C SER A 101 -2.28 4.35 -0.45
N VAL A 102 -2.76 3.24 -1.01
CA VAL A 102 -2.41 2.80 -2.38
C VAL A 102 -3.65 2.79 -3.27
N ARG A 103 -3.55 3.41 -4.46
CA ARG A 103 -4.54 3.25 -5.55
C ARG A 103 -4.20 1.98 -6.32
N MET A 104 -5.21 1.19 -6.68
CA MET A 104 -5.03 -0.03 -7.45
C MET A 104 -6.04 -0.06 -8.59
N GLY A 105 -5.55 -0.23 -9.82
CA GLY A 105 -6.37 -0.42 -11.03
C GLY A 105 -6.14 -1.81 -11.60
N ILE A 106 -7.22 -2.55 -11.85
CA ILE A 106 -7.19 -3.92 -12.40
C ILE A 106 -7.43 -3.90 -13.90
#